data_AF-A0A957RMG6-F1
#
_entry.id   AF-A0A957RMG6-F1
#
_cell.length_a   1.000
_cell.length_b   1.000
_cell.length_c   1.000
_cell.angle_alpha   90.00
_cell.angle_beta   90.00
_cell.angle_gamma   90.00
#
_symmetry.space_group_name_H-M   'P 1'
#
loop_
_entity.id
_entity.type
_entity.pdbx_description
1 polymer ?
#
loop_
_entity_poly.entity_id
_entity_poly.type
_entity_poly.pdbx_seq_one_letter_code
_entity_poly.pdbx_strand_id
1 'polypeptide(L)'
;MPDAIILYGHPACPALGPVKGLLTQSKVHFDYIDIHQDSAAAARVRAINDGNESVPTLLFPDGSTLTEPSVGELKAKLESLGYKVGLAAWLIGNIWPIAFIGAALLIALLITLFRSLGIL
;
A
#
# COMPACT_ATOMS: atom_id res chain seq x y z
N MET A 1 -13.21 -19.54 4.69
CA MET A 1 -12.74 -18.15 4.63
C MET A 1 -11.76 -17.95 5.78
N PRO A 2 -10.72 -17.10 5.65
CA PRO A 2 -9.72 -16.97 6.71
C PRO A 2 -10.25 -16.13 7.88
N ASP A 3 -9.72 -16.39 9.09
CA ASP A 3 -10.07 -15.64 10.30
C ASP A 3 -9.43 -14.24 10.34
N ALA A 4 -8.37 -14.04 9.56
CA ALA A 4 -7.64 -12.78 9.40
C ALA A 4 -7.40 -12.48 7.91
N ILE A 5 -7.00 -11.24 7.60
CA ILE A 5 -6.52 -10.91 6.26
C ILE A 5 -5.23 -11.68 6.00
N ILE A 6 -5.10 -12.32 4.83
CA ILE A 6 -3.85 -12.94 4.39
C ILE A 6 -3.21 -12.06 3.33
N LEU A 7 -1.95 -11.69 3.53
CA LEU A 7 -1.10 -10.99 2.58
C LEU A 7 -0.07 -11.96 2.01
N TYR A 8 -0.25 -12.32 0.74
CA TYR A 8 0.71 -13.09 -0.03
C TYR A 8 1.73 -12.17 -0.69
N GLY A 9 3.01 -12.52 -0.61
CA GLY A 9 4.08 -11.74 -1.25
C GLY A 9 5.44 -12.44 -1.21
N HIS A 10 6.49 -11.67 -1.47
CA HIS A 10 7.88 -12.05 -1.18
C HIS A 10 8.70 -10.79 -0.86
N PRO A 11 9.80 -10.88 -0.07
CA PRO A 11 10.55 -9.71 0.40
C PRO A 11 11.14 -8.81 -0.70
N ALA A 12 11.47 -9.40 -1.86
CA ALA A 12 12.01 -8.65 -2.99
C ALA A 12 10.96 -7.84 -3.78
N CYS A 13 9.66 -7.98 -3.48
CA CYS A 13 8.60 -7.24 -4.19
C CYS A 13 8.55 -5.78 -3.71
N PRO A 14 8.76 -4.78 -4.58
CA PRO A 14 8.76 -3.38 -4.18
C PRO A 14 7.38 -2.90 -3.69
N ALA A 15 6.29 -3.44 -4.23
CA ALA A 15 4.92 -3.08 -3.85
C ALA A 15 4.48 -3.68 -2.50
N LEU A 16 5.19 -4.69 -1.97
CA LEU A 16 4.86 -5.32 -0.69
C LEU A 16 4.99 -4.35 0.48
N GLY A 17 6.03 -3.51 0.48
CA GLY A 17 6.34 -2.57 1.57
C GLY A 17 5.18 -1.61 1.88
N PRO A 18 4.68 -0.84 0.91
CA PRO A 18 3.55 0.07 1.11
C PRO A 18 2.28 -0.63 1.62
N VAL A 19 1.92 -1.78 1.05
CA VAL A 19 0.74 -2.57 1.44
C VAL A 19 0.87 -3.08 2.88
N LYS A 20 1.99 -3.72 3.21
CA LYS A 20 2.27 -4.23 4.55
C LYS A 20 2.35 -3.11 5.58
N GLY A 21 2.94 -1.96 5.18
CA GLY A 21 3.05 -0.76 5.99
C GLY A 21 1.68 -0.20 6.37
N LEU A 22 0.76 -0.07 5.42
CA LEU A 22 -0.59 0.42 5.70
C LEU A 22 -1.34 -0.47 6.69
N LEU A 23 -1.30 -1.81 6.49
CA LEU A 23 -1.92 -2.76 7.41
C LEU A 23 -1.35 -2.63 8.83
N THR A 24 -0.02 -2.59 8.94
CA THR A 24 0.70 -2.47 10.22
C THR A 24 0.35 -1.16 10.94
N GLN A 25 0.41 -0.03 10.24
CA GLN A 25 0.14 1.29 10.82
C GLN A 25 -1.34 1.47 11.18
N SER A 26 -2.23 0.79 10.47
CA SER A 26 -3.67 0.73 10.77
C SER A 26 -4.01 -0.27 11.88
N LYS A 27 -3.00 -0.94 12.47
CA LYS A 27 -3.16 -1.97 13.52
C LYS A 27 -4.11 -3.09 13.10
N VAL A 28 -4.12 -3.40 11.80
CA VAL A 28 -4.90 -4.50 11.25
C VAL A 28 -4.14 -5.79 11.54
N HIS A 29 -4.81 -6.80 12.07
CA HIS A 29 -4.23 -8.14 12.19
C HIS A 29 -4.26 -8.82 10.82
N PHE A 30 -3.11 -9.33 10.39
CA PHE A 30 -2.97 -10.05 9.12
C PHE A 30 -1.85 -11.09 9.20
N ASP A 31 -2.00 -12.15 8.42
CA ASP A 31 -0.97 -13.16 8.20
C ASP A 31 -0.18 -12.81 6.95
N TYR A 32 1.15 -12.81 7.04
CA TYR A 32 2.02 -12.65 5.87
C TYR A 32 2.59 -14.01 5.46
N ILE A 33 2.40 -14.40 4.21
CA ILE A 33 2.89 -15.66 3.67
C ILE A 33 3.79 -15.38 2.46
N ASP A 34 5.04 -15.87 2.54
CA ASP A 34 5.99 -15.80 1.44
C ASP A 34 5.73 -16.92 0.43
N ILE A 35 5.29 -16.56 -0.77
CA ILE A 35 4.93 -17.55 -1.81
C ILE A 35 6.14 -18.29 -2.37
N HIS A 36 7.37 -17.78 -2.18
CA HIS A 36 8.58 -18.49 -2.59
C HIS A 36 8.96 -19.60 -1.62
N GLN A 37 8.43 -19.58 -0.39
CA GLN A 37 8.71 -20.57 0.65
C GLN A 37 7.54 -21.55 0.86
N ASP A 38 6.35 -21.21 0.35
CA ASP A 38 5.13 -22.00 0.50
C ASP A 38 4.47 -22.25 -0.87
N SER A 39 4.60 -23.47 -1.37
CA SER A 39 4.04 -23.88 -2.66
C SER A 39 2.51 -23.90 -2.68
N ALA A 40 1.85 -24.12 -1.52
CA ALA A 40 0.41 -24.06 -1.41
C ALA A 40 -0.10 -22.62 -1.48
N ALA A 41 0.63 -21.68 -0.87
CA ALA A 41 0.36 -20.25 -1.00
C ALA A 41 0.57 -19.77 -2.44
N ALA A 42 1.64 -20.21 -3.10
CA ALA A 42 1.91 -19.91 -4.50
C ALA A 42 0.78 -20.42 -5.42
N ALA A 43 0.33 -21.67 -5.22
CA ALA A 43 -0.84 -22.22 -5.91
C ALA A 43 -2.12 -21.43 -5.64
N ARG A 44 -2.32 -20.96 -4.40
CA ARG A 44 -3.47 -20.13 -4.05
C ARG A 44 -3.46 -18.79 -4.78
N VAL A 45 -2.30 -18.13 -4.87
CA VAL A 45 -2.16 -16.87 -5.63
C VAL A 45 -2.45 -17.10 -7.11
N ARG A 46 -1.92 -18.17 -7.72
CA ARG A 46 -2.26 -18.53 -9.11
C ARG A 46 -3.76 -18.74 -9.31
N ALA A 47 -4.43 -19.38 -8.37
CA ALA A 47 -5.88 -19.58 -8.45
C ALA A 47 -6.68 -18.26 -8.34
N ILE A 48 -6.16 -17.26 -7.62
CA ILE A 48 -6.78 -15.93 -7.51
C ILE A 48 -6.54 -15.09 -8.77
N ASN A 49 -5.36 -15.23 -9.40
CA ASN A 49 -4.85 -14.32 -10.42
C ASN A 49 -4.72 -14.98 -11.81
N ASP A 50 -5.68 -15.83 -12.19
CA ASP A 50 -5.76 -16.45 -13.52
C ASP A 50 -4.48 -17.18 -13.96
N GLY A 51 -3.84 -17.88 -13.02
CA GLY A 51 -2.61 -18.63 -13.22
C GLY A 51 -1.33 -17.85 -12.91
N ASN A 52 -1.40 -16.55 -12.64
CA ASN A 52 -0.24 -15.70 -12.37
C ASN A 52 0.14 -15.67 -10.88
N GLU A 53 1.41 -15.46 -10.58
CA GLU A 53 1.91 -15.24 -9.21
C GLU A 53 2.01 -13.75 -8.86
N SER A 54 1.04 -12.95 -9.27
CA SER A 54 1.02 -11.49 -9.03
C SER A 54 0.95 -11.19 -7.52
N VAL A 55 1.85 -10.31 -7.04
CA VAL A 55 1.98 -9.96 -5.63
C VAL A 55 2.30 -8.47 -5.45
N PRO A 56 1.82 -7.82 -4.37
CA PRO A 56 1.10 -8.40 -3.24
C PRO A 56 -0.35 -8.78 -3.58
N THR A 57 -0.81 -9.94 -3.11
CA THR A 57 -2.21 -10.36 -3.20
C THR A 57 -2.78 -10.47 -1.79
N LEU A 58 -3.94 -9.87 -1.54
CA LEU A 58 -4.67 -9.98 -0.29
C LEU A 58 -5.89 -10.88 -0.44
N LEU A 59 -6.15 -11.71 0.57
CA LEU A 59 -7.41 -12.42 0.77
C LEU A 59 -8.04 -11.94 2.07
N PHE A 60 -9.25 -11.39 2.00
CA PHE A 60 -9.96 -10.83 3.14
C PHE A 60 -10.87 -11.87 3.81
N PRO A 61 -11.28 -11.68 5.08
CA PRO A 61 -12.20 -12.57 5.78
C PRO A 61 -13.56 -12.76 5.10
N ASP A 62 -14.02 -11.76 4.33
CA ASP A 62 -15.25 -11.86 3.53
C ASP A 62 -15.09 -12.70 2.25
N GLY A 63 -13.88 -13.23 1.99
CA GLY A 63 -13.54 -14.02 0.82
C GLY A 63 -13.16 -13.22 -0.42
N SER A 64 -13.29 -11.89 -0.40
CA SER A 64 -12.83 -11.02 -1.50
C SER A 64 -11.30 -10.94 -1.55
N THR A 65 -10.78 -10.48 -2.68
CA THR A 65 -9.34 -10.34 -2.91
C THR A 65 -8.99 -8.98 -3.48
N LEU A 66 -7.73 -8.57 -3.30
CA LEU A 66 -7.10 -7.47 -4.03
C LEU A 66 -5.72 -7.90 -4.50
N THR A 67 -5.40 -7.63 -5.75
CA THR A 67 -4.10 -7.97 -6.36
C THR A 67 -3.40 -6.70 -6.78
N GLU A 68 -2.15 -6.54 -6.33
CA GLU A 68 -1.29 -5.38 -6.55
C GLU A 68 -1.99 -4.03 -6.25
N PRO A 69 -2.74 -3.89 -5.13
CA PRO A 69 -3.53 -2.69 -4.91
C PRO A 69 -2.65 -1.47 -4.62
N SER A 70 -3.13 -0.32 -5.04
CA SER A 70 -2.65 0.95 -4.52
C SER A 70 -2.98 1.09 -3.02
N VAL A 71 -2.25 1.96 -2.33
CA VAL A 71 -2.53 2.31 -0.92
C VAL A 71 -3.95 2.86 -0.75
N GLY A 72 -4.47 3.58 -1.75
CA GLY A 72 -5.82 4.13 -1.75
C GLY A 72 -6.91 3.06 -1.84
N GLU A 73 -6.75 2.09 -2.74
CA GLU A 73 -7.69 0.96 -2.89
C GLU A 73 -7.72 0.09 -1.63
N LEU A 74 -6.53 -0.23 -1.08
CA LEU A 74 -6.45 -0.99 0.15
C LEU A 74 -7.09 -0.24 1.32
N LYS A 75 -6.85 1.07 1.45
CA LYS A 75 -7.50 1.91 2.46
C LYS A 75 -9.02 1.84 2.33
N ALA A 76 -9.56 2.05 1.13
CA ALA A 76 -11.00 2.02 0.89
C ALA A 76 -11.60 0.65 1.23
N LYS A 77 -10.91 -0.44 0.87
CA LYS A 77 -11.34 -1.80 1.21
C LYS A 77 -11.33 -2.04 2.72
N LEU A 78 -10.28 -1.63 3.42
CA LEU A 78 -10.20 -1.74 4.88
C LEU A 78 -11.31 -0.94 5.58
N GLU A 79 -11.58 0.29 5.14
CA GLU A 79 -12.67 1.12 5.67
C GLU A 79 -14.04 0.48 5.42
N SER A 80 -14.25 -0.13 4.24
CA SER A 80 -15.49 -0.87 3.94
C SER A 80 -15.72 -2.08 4.85
N LEU A 81 -14.65 -2.65 5.42
CA LEU A 81 -14.70 -3.75 6.39
C LEU A 81 -14.75 -3.27 7.85
N GLY A 82 -14.81 -1.95 8.09
CA GLY A 82 -14.91 -1.37 9.42
C GLY A 82 -13.57 -1.13 10.13
N TYR A 83 -12.44 -1.32 9.45
CA TYR A 83 -11.14 -0.95 10.01
C TYR A 83 -10.95 0.58 10.01
N LYS A 84 -10.32 1.10 11.07
CA LYS A 84 -9.97 2.52 11.17
C LYS A 84 -8.57 2.75 10.60
N VAL A 85 -8.50 3.28 9.38
CA VAL A 85 -7.23 3.69 8.76
C VAL A 85 -6.97 5.16 9.10
N GLY A 86 -6.06 5.42 10.05
CA GLY A 86 -5.78 6.78 10.52
C GLY A 86 -5.09 7.65 9.47
N LEU A 87 -5.38 8.97 9.48
CA LEU A 87 -4.77 9.95 8.58
C LEU A 87 -3.22 9.90 8.61
N ALA A 88 -2.64 9.68 9.78
CA ALA A 88 -1.19 9.54 9.94
C ALA A 88 -0.64 8.30 9.19
N ALA A 89 -1.34 7.17 9.22
CA ALA A 89 -0.92 5.96 8.51
C ALA A 89 -0.94 6.17 6.98
N TRP A 90 -1.96 6.87 6.49
CA TRP A 90 -2.05 7.24 5.09
C TRP A 90 -0.95 8.24 4.67
N LEU A 91 -0.67 9.27 5.49
CA LEU A 91 0.37 10.26 5.23
C LEU A 91 1.78 9.64 5.22
N ILE A 92 2.09 8.77 6.18
CA ILE A 92 3.39 8.08 6.24
C ILE A 92 3.59 7.21 4.99
N GLY A 93 2.55 6.50 4.55
CA GLY A 93 2.59 5.72 3.31
C GLY A 93 2.78 6.54 2.02
N ASN A 94 2.46 7.85 2.05
CA ASN A 94 2.54 8.76 0.91
C ASN A 94 3.57 9.90 1.10
N ILE A 95 4.48 9.77 2.07
CA ILE A 95 5.34 10.88 2.50
C ILE A 95 6.24 11.40 1.37
N TRP A 96 6.79 10.50 0.53
CA TRP A 96 7.69 10.88 -0.55
C TRP A 96 6.97 11.69 -1.64
N PRO A 97 5.86 11.23 -2.24
CA PRO A 97 5.07 12.05 -3.16
C PRO A 97 4.67 13.42 -2.58
N ILE A 98 4.21 13.44 -1.32
CA ILE A 98 3.78 14.68 -0.65
C ILE A 98 4.95 15.64 -0.46
N ALA A 99 6.12 15.14 -0.02
CA ALA A 99 7.32 15.94 0.16
C ALA A 99 7.81 16.53 -1.17
N PHE A 100 7.78 15.76 -2.26
CA PHE A 100 8.16 16.25 -3.59
C PHE A 100 7.24 17.36 -4.08
N ILE A 101 5.92 17.20 -3.96
CA ILE A 101 4.95 18.24 -4.32
C ILE A 101 5.16 19.48 -3.45
N GLY A 102 5.33 19.31 -2.14
CA GLY A 102 5.60 20.40 -1.21
C GLY A 102 6.87 21.17 -1.55
N ALA A 103 7.97 20.47 -1.85
CA ALA A 103 9.23 21.09 -2.24
C ALA A 103 9.10 21.85 -3.57
N ALA A 104 8.43 21.27 -4.57
CA ALA A 104 8.20 21.92 -5.86
C ALA A 104 7.39 23.22 -5.72
N LEU A 105 6.32 23.21 -4.91
CA LEU A 105 5.52 24.40 -4.63
C LEU A 105 6.33 25.47 -3.88
N LEU A 106 7.15 25.06 -2.89
CA LEU A 106 8.01 25.99 -2.16
C LEU A 106 9.05 26.63 -3.08
N ILE A 107 9.69 25.84 -3.96
CA ILE A 107 10.65 26.34 -4.94
C ILE A 107 9.97 27.34 -5.89
N ALA A 108 8.78 27.03 -6.41
CA ALA A 108 8.03 27.94 -7.29
C ALA A 108 7.67 29.25 -6.58
N LEU A 109 7.25 29.18 -5.31
CA LEU A 109 6.96 30.35 -4.49
C LEU A 109 8.23 31.20 -4.26
N LEU A 110 9.34 30.57 -3.91
CA LEU A 110 10.63 31.24 -3.73
C LEU A 110 11.09 31.92 -5.02
N ILE A 111 10.98 31.24 -6.17
CA ILE A 111 11.31 31.84 -7.48
C ILE A 111 10.46 33.10 -7.73
N THR A 112 9.16 33.03 -7.44
CA THR A 112 8.25 34.17 -7.63
C THR A 112 8.60 35.32 -6.69
N LEU A 113 8.92 35.01 -5.44
CA LEU A 113 9.36 35.99 -4.44
C LEU A 113 10.69 36.65 -4.84
N PHE A 114 11.70 35.88 -5.23
CA PHE A 114 13.01 36.41 -5.64
C PHE A 114 12.91 37.28 -6.90
N ARG A 115 12.05 36.92 -7.87
CA ARG A 115 11.74 37.76 -9.03
C ARG A 115 11.08 39.08 -8.62
N SER A 116 10.14 39.05 -7.66
CA SER A 116 9.48 40.26 -7.16
C SER A 116 10.44 41.22 -6.44
N LEU A 117 11.53 40.68 -5.89
CA LEU A 117 12.59 41.41 -5.20
C LEU A 117 13.74 41.83 -6.14
N GLY A 118 13.71 41.47 -7.43
CA GLY A 118 14.76 41.80 -8.40
C GLY A 118 16.08 41.04 -8.21
N ILE A 119 16.05 39.91 -7.48
CA ILE A 119 17.23 39.09 -7.18
C ILE A 119 17.48 38.04 -8.29
N LEU A 120 16.46 37.74 -9.10
CA LEU A 120 16.44 36.77 -10.19
C LEU A 120 15.78 37.33 -11.45
#